data_AF-A0A9D1D7E1-F1
#
_entry.id   AF-A0A9D1D7E1-F1
#
_cell.length_a   1.000
_cell.length_b   1.000
_cell.length_c   1.000
_cell.angle_alpha   90.00
_cell.angle_beta   90.00
_cell.angle_gamma   90.00
#
_symmetry.space_group_name_H-M   'P 1'
#
loop_
_entity.id
_entity.type
_entity.pdbx_description
1 polymer ?
#
loop_
_entity_poly.entity_id
_entity_poly.type
_entity_poly.pdbx_seq_one_letter_code
_entity_poly.pdbx_strand_id
1 'polypeptide(L)' 'MAFASQMGFVAAGVTWGYRDRDELLAAGADFLVDSFEELAQKLEL' A
#
# COMPACT_ATOMS: atom_id res chain seq x y z
N MET A 1 5.61 -4.75 -1.80
CA MET A 1 4.62 -5.29 -0.85
C MET A 1 5.04 -6.66 -0.30
N ALA A 2 5.62 -7.54 -1.12
CA ALA A 2 5.97 -8.92 -0.77
C ALA A 2 6.63 -9.14 0.61
N PHE A 3 7.61 -8.32 1.02
CA PHE A 3 8.23 -8.45 2.34
C PHE A 3 7.24 -8.24 3.49
N ALA A 4 6.50 -7.12 3.44
CA ALA A 4 5.56 -6.76 4.50
C ALA A 4 4.44 -7.82 4.64
N SER A 5 3.88 -8.23 3.49
CA SER A 5 2.84 -9.26 3.41
C SER A 5 3.31 -10.60 4.00
N GLN A 6 4.56 -11.03 3.72
CA GLN A 6 5.09 -12.30 4.23
C GLN A 6 5.41 -12.27 5.73
N MET A 7 5.67 -11.08 6.29
CA MET A 7 6.04 -10.91 7.70
C MET A 7 4.84 -10.59 8.61
N GLY A 8 3.62 -10.56 8.06
CA GLY A 8 2.41 -10.23 8.82
C GLY A 8 2.26 -8.74 9.15
N PHE A 9 2.98 -7.87 8.44
CA PHE A 9 2.76 -6.43 8.51
C PHE A 9 1.65 -6.01 7.57
N VAL A 10 0.96 -4.92 7.91
CA VAL A 10 0.01 -4.27 7.00
C VAL A 10 0.80 -3.53 5.90
N ALA A 11 0.53 -3.87 4.66
CA ALA A 11 1.16 -3.31 3.47
C ALA A 11 0.24 -2.28 2.78
N ALA A 12 0.53 -1.00 2.98
CA ALA A 12 -0.11 0.09 2.25
C ALA A 12 0.59 0.33 0.90
N GLY A 13 -0.11 0.12 -0.21
CA GLY A 13 0.38 0.43 -1.56
C GLY A 13 0.04 1.86 -1.97
N VAL A 14 1.05 2.68 -2.24
CA VAL A 14 0.86 4.06 -2.73
C VAL A 14 0.91 4.10 -4.26
N THR A 15 -0.09 4.68 -4.92
CA THR A 15 -0.18 4.68 -6.39
C THR A 15 0.58 5.81 -7.07
N TRP A 16 1.15 6.72 -6.28
CA TRP A 16 1.99 7.82 -6.76
C TRP A 16 3.49 7.46 -6.76
N GLY A 17 3.82 6.17 -6.68
CA GLY A 17 5.17 5.64 -6.82
C GLY A 17 5.49 5.15 -8.24
N TYR A 18 6.51 4.32 -8.36
CA TYR A 18 6.98 3.78 -9.66
C TYR A 18 6.20 2.56 -10.15
N ARG A 19 5.36 1.97 -9.31
CA ARG A 19 4.65 0.72 -9.56
C ARG A 19 3.19 1.02 -9.80
N ASP A 20 2.59 0.34 -10.77
CA ASP A 20 1.15 0.47 -11.01
C ASP A 20 0.33 -0.25 -9.94
N ARG A 21 -0.98 -0.06 -9.98
CA ARG A 21 -1.92 -0.62 -9.00
C ARG A 21 -1.92 -2.14 -9.00
N ASP A 22 -1.88 -2.75 -10.18
CA ASP A 22 -1.99 -4.20 -10.34
C ASP A 22 -0.74 -4.89 -9.79
N GLU A 23 0.45 -4.33 -10.04
CA GLU A 23 1.71 -4.79 -9.46
C GLU A 23 1.72 -4.68 -7.92
N LEU A 24 1.13 -3.62 -7.35
CA LEU A 24 1.05 -3.44 -5.90
C LEU A 24 0.12 -4.47 -5.25
N LEU A 25 -1.06 -4.72 -5.84
CA LEU A 25 -2.00 -5.73 -5.38
C LEU A 25 -1.42 -7.14 -5.50
N ALA A 26 -0.84 -7.48 -6.66
CA ALA A 26 -0.22 -8.78 -6.89
C ALA A 26 0.96 -9.05 -5.94
N ALA A 27 1.67 -8.00 -5.51
CA ALA A 27 2.74 -8.11 -4.52
C ALA A 27 2.24 -8.23 -3.07
N GLY A 28 0.92 -8.16 -2.81
CA GLY A 28 0.32 -8.31 -1.49
C GLY A 28 0.08 -7.00 -0.75
N ALA A 29 -0.35 -5.94 -1.44
CA ALA A 29 -0.91 -4.76 -0.77
C ALA A 29 -2.26 -5.09 -0.11
N ASP A 30 -2.44 -4.74 1.15
CA ASP A 30 -3.73 -4.89 1.86
C ASP A 30 -4.73 -3.81 1.44
N PHE A 31 -4.22 -2.62 1.14
CA PHE A 31 -5.00 -1.55 0.55
C PHE A 31 -4.12 -0.64 -0.31
N LEU A 32 -4.76 0.04 -1.25
CA LEU A 32 -4.14 1.08 -2.04
C LEU A 32 -4.63 2.44 -1.57
N VAL A 33 -3.78 3.44 -1.74
CA VAL A 33 -4.11 4.86 -1.50
C VAL A 33 -3.62 5.69 -2.68
N ASP A 34 -4.39 6.74 -2.98
CA ASP A 34 -4.18 7.59 -4.15
C ASP A 34 -3.58 8.96 -3.81
N SER A 35 -3.66 9.36 -2.53
CA SER A 35 -2.97 10.53 -2.03
C SER A 35 -2.42 10.33 -0.61
N PHE A 36 -1.52 11.23 -0.20
CA PHE A 36 -1.01 11.25 1.17
C PHE A 36 -2.11 11.48 2.20
N GLU A 37 -3.11 12.31 1.88
CA GLU A 37 -4.26 12.59 2.74
C GLU A 37 -5.07 11.32 3.03
N GLU A 38 -5.28 10.47 2.02
CA GLU A 38 -5.96 9.18 2.20
C GLU A 38 -5.14 8.23 3.10
N LEU A 39 -3.81 8.24 2.95
CA LEU A 39 -2.92 7.47 3.81
C LEU A 39 -2.97 7.97 5.26
N ALA A 40 -2.91 9.28 5.47
CA ALA A 40 -2.98 9.89 6.80
C ALA A 40 -4.30 9.53 7.49
N GLN A 41 -5.43 9.60 6.78
CA GLN A 41 -6.74 9.18 7.28
C GLN A 41 -6.76 7.71 7.72
N LYS A 42 -6.11 6.80 6.96
CA LYS A 42 -6.04 5.37 7.33
C LYS A 42 -5.13 5.09 8.51
N LEU A 43 -4.11 5.91 8.73
CA LEU A 43 -3.15 5.75 9.82
C LEU A 43 -3.50 6.55 11.08
N GLU A 44 -4.63 7.28 11.06
CA GLU A 44 -5.06 8.18 12.14
C GLU A 44 -3.97 9.22 12.51
N LEU A 45 -3.23 9.70 11.49
CA LEU A 45 -2.15 10.69 11.60
C LEU A 45 -2.63 12.13 11.40
#